data_AF-A0A7X7HNJ7-F1
#
_entry.id   AF-A0A7X7HNJ7-F1
#
_cell.length_a   1.000
_cell.length_b   1.000
_cell.length_c   1.000
_cell.angle_alpha   90.00
_cell.angle_beta   90.00
_cell.angle_gamma   90.00
#
_symmetry.space_group_name_H-M   'P 1'
#
loop_
_entity.id
_entity.type
_entity.pdbx_description
1 polymer ?
#
loop_
_entity_poly.entity_id
_entity_poly.type
_entity_poly.pdbx_seq_one_letter_code
_entity_poly.pdbx_strand_id
1 'polypeptide(L)'
;MKKNIDINIAGQLFRVDEDAWEILKHYLDHVSARFRTEQGGEETLEDIEARIAEIFGGGKEPPTLVSRDMVTSMINIMGAPEDYYDDGPAAVDKSLYIRKSMYDPNSPSARFGRALSGFFRAFGKMMSAIFRVIAIILGALFTLTGFILLFTFVILLFFNHVPFFASVMEPEMTNVHDLLGIVLNSQTVWPVIILAALVTLLPLAGLIWLGIKLIFNIKERFRVMSITLFVIWIASLCALAVILSLQLSIYANTESAEQRITLEPAPGTIWIAPMKKQSDITYDRYASADDFRFFIDAGNDMLYASVDLDINGNDNGTGHISVERKACSNSDREARENARKVRYDWKFSGDTLYLDEYFSLPPGTEWNGSIVDIDVSLPEGTVIRFVPGILPEIMQFRTYAHETTAWKIKDGYPCPLDD
;
A
#
# COMPACT_ATOMS: atom_id res chain seq x y z
N MET A 1 -19.36 -46.72 48.67
CA MET A 1 -19.46 -46.29 47.26
C MET A 1 -20.81 -45.60 47.12
N LYS A 2 -20.87 -44.38 46.58
CA LYS A 2 -22.15 -43.73 46.30
C LYS A 2 -22.84 -44.48 45.15
N LYS A 3 -24.14 -44.73 45.29
CA LYS A 3 -24.94 -45.30 44.21
C LYS A 3 -25.37 -44.18 43.28
N ASN A 4 -25.30 -44.44 41.98
CA ASN A 4 -25.66 -43.47 40.95
C ASN A 4 -26.73 -44.09 40.05
N ILE A 5 -27.62 -43.24 39.54
CA ILE A 5 -28.77 -43.61 38.72
C ILE A 5 -28.65 -42.88 37.38
N ASP A 6 -28.82 -43.59 36.27
CA ASP A 6 -28.81 -42.98 34.94
C ASP A 6 -30.25 -42.56 34.56
N ILE A 7 -30.44 -41.29 34.19
CA ILE A 7 -31.74 -40.69 33.87
C ILE A 7 -31.68 -39.92 32.55
N ASN A 8 -32.84 -39.78 31.91
CA ASN A 8 -32.99 -38.97 30.70
C ASN A 8 -33.81 -37.70 31.03
N ILE A 9 -33.27 -36.52 30.68
CA ILE A 9 -33.95 -35.23 30.80
C ILE A 9 -33.84 -34.53 29.44
N ALA A 10 -34.98 -34.15 28.84
CA ALA A 10 -35.03 -33.52 27.52
C ALA A 10 -34.22 -34.28 26.42
N GLY A 11 -34.25 -35.61 26.45
CA GLY A 11 -33.54 -36.47 25.48
C GLY A 11 -32.05 -36.68 25.76
N GLN A 12 -31.50 -36.13 26.86
CA GLN A 12 -30.08 -36.21 27.22
C GLN A 12 -29.85 -37.12 28.43
N LEU A 13 -28.81 -37.96 28.38
CA LEU A 13 -28.47 -38.93 29.43
C LEU A 13 -27.56 -38.30 30.51
N PHE A 14 -27.99 -38.39 31.77
CA PHE A 14 -27.25 -37.92 32.94
C PHE A 14 -27.06 -39.04 33.96
N ARG A 15 -25.96 -38.99 34.72
CA ARG A 15 -25.72 -39.90 35.86
C ARG A 15 -25.87 -39.11 37.15
N VAL A 16 -26.80 -39.48 38.02
CA VAL A 16 -27.17 -38.68 39.21
C VAL A 16 -26.87 -39.46 40.48
N ASP A 17 -26.25 -38.82 41.47
CA ASP A 17 -26.08 -39.41 42.80
C ASP A 17 -27.45 -39.73 43.43
N GLU A 18 -27.60 -40.85 44.16
CA GLU A 18 -28.87 -41.28 44.78
C GLU A 18 -29.52 -40.21 45.67
N ASP A 19 -28.72 -39.44 46.41
CA ASP A 19 -29.18 -38.34 47.27
C ASP A 19 -29.53 -37.05 46.50
N ALA A 20 -29.03 -36.89 45.28
CA ALA A 20 -29.40 -35.82 44.37
C ALA A 20 -30.67 -36.16 43.58
N TRP A 21 -30.84 -37.45 43.24
CA TRP A 21 -32.01 -37.94 42.52
C TRP A 21 -33.30 -37.76 43.32
N GLU A 22 -33.29 -37.99 44.62
CA GLU A 22 -34.48 -37.80 45.47
C GLU A 22 -35.02 -36.36 45.39
N ILE A 23 -34.11 -35.38 45.43
CA ILE A 23 -34.45 -33.95 45.35
C ILE A 23 -34.91 -33.57 43.94
N LEU A 24 -34.17 -34.02 42.92
CA LEU A 24 -34.49 -33.72 41.54
C LEU A 24 -35.83 -34.33 41.12
N LYS A 25 -36.11 -35.55 41.56
CA LYS A 25 -37.39 -36.22 41.33
C LYS A 25 -38.55 -35.46 41.97
N HIS A 26 -38.41 -35.06 43.23
CA HIS A 26 -39.43 -34.25 43.91
C HIS A 26 -39.71 -32.94 43.15
N TYR A 27 -38.67 -32.30 42.64
CA TYR A 27 -38.80 -31.09 41.83
C TYR A 27 -39.59 -31.34 40.52
N LEU A 28 -39.17 -32.33 39.74
CA LEU A 28 -39.78 -32.66 38.45
C LEU A 28 -41.24 -33.14 38.62
N ASP A 29 -41.53 -33.93 39.66
CA ASP A 29 -42.89 -34.38 39.97
C ASP A 29 -43.83 -33.20 40.26
N HIS A 30 -43.37 -32.20 41.01
CA HIS A 30 -44.14 -30.98 41.30
C HIS A 30 -44.41 -30.13 40.05
N VAL A 31 -43.38 -29.92 39.23
CA VAL A 31 -43.50 -29.15 37.99
C VAL A 31 -44.42 -29.88 37.01
N SER A 32 -44.24 -31.19 36.81
CA SER A 32 -45.09 -32.01 35.95
C SER A 32 -46.54 -32.01 36.41
N ALA A 33 -46.80 -32.12 37.72
CA ALA A 33 -48.16 -32.11 38.27
C ALA A 33 -48.94 -30.83 37.95
N ARG A 34 -48.26 -29.67 37.96
CA ARG A 34 -48.88 -28.38 37.59
C ARG A 34 -49.25 -28.34 36.11
N PHE A 35 -48.28 -28.58 35.24
CA PHE A 35 -48.44 -28.33 33.80
C PHE A 35 -49.22 -29.41 33.05
N ARG A 36 -49.41 -30.61 33.63
CA ARG A 36 -50.25 -31.66 33.02
C ARG A 36 -51.72 -31.29 32.85
N THR A 37 -52.21 -30.32 33.62
CA THR A 37 -53.63 -29.89 33.61
C THR A 37 -53.88 -28.62 32.79
N GLU A 38 -52.83 -28.03 32.23
CA GLU A 38 -52.87 -26.73 31.54
C GLU A 38 -52.80 -26.91 30.02
N GLN A 39 -53.61 -26.15 29.27
CA GLN A 39 -53.65 -26.26 27.81
C GLN A 39 -52.33 -25.71 27.22
N GLY A 40 -51.55 -26.59 26.59
CA GLY A 40 -50.18 -26.28 26.13
C GLY A 40 -49.08 -26.55 27.18
N GLY A 41 -49.42 -27.14 28.32
CA GLY A 41 -48.44 -27.41 29.39
C GLY A 41 -47.38 -28.47 29.05
N GLU A 42 -47.60 -29.32 28.05
CA GLU A 42 -46.57 -30.26 27.56
C GLU A 42 -45.38 -29.51 26.95
N GLU A 43 -45.62 -28.47 26.14
CA GLU A 43 -44.56 -27.62 25.55
C GLU A 43 -43.77 -26.88 26.63
N THR A 44 -44.47 -26.34 27.62
CA THR A 44 -43.82 -25.67 28.77
C THR A 44 -42.97 -26.64 29.60
N LEU A 45 -43.40 -27.88 29.78
CA LEU A 45 -42.63 -28.89 30.50
C LEU A 45 -41.36 -29.26 29.73
N GLU A 46 -41.46 -29.42 28.41
CA GLU A 46 -40.31 -29.69 27.53
C GLU A 46 -39.27 -28.55 27.60
N ASP A 47 -39.71 -27.29 27.57
CA ASP A 47 -38.83 -26.12 27.72
C ASP A 47 -38.14 -26.08 29.08
N ILE A 48 -38.85 -26.43 30.16
CA ILE A 48 -38.29 -26.49 31.52
C ILE A 48 -37.24 -27.60 31.61
N GLU A 49 -37.53 -28.80 31.11
CA GLU A 49 -36.57 -29.90 31.11
C GLU A 49 -35.33 -29.58 30.26
N ALA A 50 -35.50 -28.93 29.11
CA ALA A 50 -34.38 -28.49 28.26
C ALA A 50 -33.46 -27.52 29.00
N ARG A 51 -34.04 -26.58 29.75
CA ARG A 51 -33.27 -25.63 30.57
C ARG A 51 -32.57 -26.31 31.75
N ILE A 52 -33.19 -27.31 32.37
CA ILE A 52 -32.55 -28.12 33.43
C ILE A 52 -31.33 -28.87 32.86
N ALA A 53 -31.47 -29.46 31.68
CA ALA A 53 -30.38 -30.15 30.99
C ALA A 53 -29.22 -29.19 30.64
N GLU A 54 -29.52 -27.96 30.23
CA GLU A 54 -28.53 -26.90 29.99
C GLU A 54 -27.78 -26.53 31.28
N ILE A 55 -28.49 -26.34 32.40
CA ILE A 55 -27.88 -26.01 33.70
C ILE A 55 -26.92 -27.12 34.16
N PHE A 56 -27.25 -28.38 33.88
CA PHE A 56 -26.36 -29.51 34.16
C PHE A 56 -25.19 -29.64 33.16
N GLY A 57 -25.07 -28.73 32.20
CA GLY A 57 -23.92 -28.63 31.29
C GLY A 57 -24.07 -29.39 29.98
N GLY A 58 -25.28 -29.85 29.65
CA GLY A 58 -25.63 -30.56 28.41
C GLY A 58 -25.10 -32.00 28.33
N GLY A 59 -25.75 -32.81 27.48
CA GLY A 59 -25.48 -34.23 27.26
C GLY A 59 -24.14 -34.52 26.58
N LYS A 60 -23.06 -34.55 27.37
CA LYS A 60 -21.72 -34.98 26.95
C LYS A 60 -21.56 -36.48 27.10
N GLU A 61 -20.66 -37.07 26.30
CA GLU A 61 -20.18 -38.45 26.50
C GLU A 61 -18.75 -38.41 27.09
N PRO A 62 -18.50 -39.05 28.26
CA PRO A 62 -19.44 -39.80 29.09
C PRO A 62 -20.47 -38.90 29.84
N PRO A 63 -21.62 -39.45 30.26
CA PRO A 63 -22.71 -38.72 30.91
C PRO A 63 -22.24 -37.86 32.08
N THR A 64 -22.70 -36.62 32.14
CA THR A 64 -22.37 -35.69 33.23
C THR A 64 -22.85 -36.25 34.57
N LEU A 65 -21.94 -36.28 35.56
CA LEU A 65 -22.27 -36.67 36.94
C LEU A 65 -22.94 -35.49 37.66
N VAL A 66 -24.21 -35.63 38.03
CA VAL A 66 -25.01 -34.63 38.74
C VAL A 66 -24.96 -34.89 40.24
N SER A 67 -24.34 -33.97 40.97
CA SER A 67 -24.27 -34.01 42.43
C SER A 67 -25.41 -33.24 43.10
N ARG A 68 -25.60 -33.44 44.40
CA ARG A 68 -26.58 -32.72 45.22
C ARG A 68 -26.44 -31.19 45.12
N ASP A 69 -25.20 -30.69 45.03
CA ASP A 69 -24.91 -29.26 44.92
C ASP A 69 -25.35 -28.69 43.57
N MET A 70 -25.24 -29.49 42.50
CA MET A 70 -25.72 -29.11 41.17
C MET A 70 -27.25 -29.02 41.13
N VAL A 71 -27.95 -29.99 41.72
CA VAL A 71 -29.42 -29.94 41.84
C VAL A 71 -29.86 -28.74 42.69
N THR A 72 -29.19 -28.48 43.81
CA THR A 72 -29.50 -27.32 44.66
C THR A 72 -29.27 -25.99 43.92
N SER A 73 -28.21 -25.92 43.10
CA SER A 73 -27.92 -24.76 42.25
C SER A 73 -28.97 -24.59 41.16
N MET A 74 -29.42 -25.69 40.55
CA MET A 74 -30.52 -25.71 39.59
C MET A 74 -31.81 -25.17 40.22
N ILE A 75 -32.17 -25.59 41.44
CA ILE A 75 -33.39 -25.08 42.12
C ILE A 75 -33.27 -23.57 42.36
N ASN A 76 -32.09 -23.07 42.74
CA ASN A 76 -31.90 -21.63 42.92
C ASN A 76 -32.05 -20.82 41.62
N ILE A 77 -31.76 -21.42 40.45
CA ILE A 77 -31.85 -20.77 39.14
C ILE A 77 -33.26 -20.88 38.56
N MET A 78 -33.91 -22.03 38.74
CA MET A 78 -35.22 -22.36 38.18
C MET A 78 -36.40 -21.92 39.07
N GLY A 79 -36.13 -21.53 40.32
CA GLY A 79 -37.17 -21.22 41.32
C GLY A 79 -37.57 -22.46 42.11
N ALA A 80 -38.17 -22.26 43.29
CA ALA A 80 -38.64 -23.37 44.11
C ALA A 80 -39.88 -24.02 43.44
N PRO A 81 -40.06 -25.34 43.55
CA PRO A 81 -41.20 -26.01 42.89
C PRO A 81 -42.56 -25.51 43.40
N GLU A 82 -42.61 -24.92 44.61
CA GLU A 82 -43.79 -24.30 45.19
C GLU A 82 -44.14 -22.94 44.56
N ASP A 83 -43.19 -22.25 43.93
CA ASP A 83 -43.40 -20.93 43.31
C ASP A 83 -44.27 -21.00 42.05
N TYR A 84 -44.55 -22.21 41.55
CA TYR A 84 -45.41 -22.47 40.39
C TYR A 84 -46.91 -22.60 40.76
N TYR A 85 -47.26 -22.50 42.04
CA TYR A 85 -48.65 -22.53 42.53
C TYR A 85 -49.09 -21.13 42.96
N ASP A 86 -49.80 -20.40 42.09
CA ASP A 86 -50.25 -19.03 42.38
C ASP A 86 -51.76 -18.91 42.69
N ASP A 87 -52.38 -19.94 43.29
CA ASP A 87 -53.77 -19.86 43.77
C ASP A 87 -54.03 -20.76 44.99
N GLY A 88 -54.03 -20.15 46.20
CA GLY A 88 -54.45 -20.76 47.47
C GLY A 88 -54.36 -19.76 48.62
N PRO A 89 -55.33 -19.72 49.57
CA PRO A 89 -55.52 -18.55 50.43
C PRO A 89 -54.37 -18.38 51.44
N ALA A 90 -54.05 -17.13 51.72
CA ALA A 90 -53.08 -16.73 52.72
C ALA A 90 -53.33 -17.41 54.07
N ALA A 91 -52.41 -18.28 54.48
CA ALA A 91 -52.26 -18.77 55.85
C ALA A 91 -50.77 -18.74 56.22
N VAL A 92 -50.37 -17.74 57.00
CA VAL A 92 -50.01 -17.83 58.42
C VAL A 92 -48.62 -18.45 58.66
N ASP A 93 -47.72 -17.56 59.08
CA ASP A 93 -46.48 -17.77 59.84
C ASP A 93 -45.49 -18.81 59.31
N LYS A 94 -44.64 -18.39 58.36
CA LYS A 94 -43.34 -19.02 58.14
C LYS A 94 -42.26 -18.07 58.62
N SER A 95 -41.64 -18.44 59.74
CA SER A 95 -40.35 -17.91 60.16
C SER A 95 -39.43 -17.87 58.94
N LEU A 96 -38.96 -16.67 58.62
CA LEU A 96 -37.96 -16.46 57.59
C LEU A 96 -36.75 -17.32 57.94
N TYR A 97 -36.56 -18.43 57.23
CA TYR A 97 -35.23 -18.99 57.06
C TYR A 97 -34.45 -17.95 56.25
N ILE A 98 -33.95 -16.93 56.95
CA ILE A 98 -32.83 -16.13 56.49
C ILE A 98 -31.71 -17.13 56.31
N ARG A 99 -31.58 -17.67 55.08
CA ARG A 99 -30.37 -18.34 54.65
C ARG A 99 -29.29 -17.29 54.84
N LYS A 100 -28.52 -17.44 55.93
CA LYS A 100 -27.35 -16.63 56.20
C LYS A 100 -26.45 -16.81 54.99
N SER A 101 -26.49 -15.85 54.08
CA SER A 101 -25.43 -15.71 53.09
C SER A 101 -24.15 -15.67 53.91
N MET A 102 -23.27 -16.65 53.68
CA MET A 102 -21.94 -16.66 54.28
C MET A 102 -21.08 -15.50 53.70
N TYR A 103 -21.68 -14.59 52.92
CA TYR A 103 -21.21 -13.23 52.73
C TYR A 103 -21.62 -12.38 53.94
N ASP A 104 -20.72 -12.28 54.93
CA ASP A 104 -20.81 -11.26 55.96
C ASP A 104 -20.54 -9.89 55.32
N PRO A 105 -21.55 -9.00 55.19
CA PRO A 105 -21.37 -7.68 54.58
C PRO A 105 -20.32 -6.84 55.32
N ASN A 106 -20.04 -7.15 56.58
CA ASN A 106 -19.11 -6.44 57.44
C ASN A 106 -17.73 -7.11 57.57
N SER A 107 -17.49 -8.23 56.87
CA SER A 107 -16.17 -8.86 56.81
C SER A 107 -15.13 -7.90 56.21
N PRO A 108 -13.89 -7.87 56.72
CA PRO A 108 -12.79 -7.08 56.14
C PRO A 108 -12.61 -7.32 54.63
N SER A 109 -12.81 -8.56 54.16
CA SER A 109 -12.71 -8.90 52.73
C SER A 109 -13.88 -8.36 51.90
N ALA A 110 -15.10 -8.31 52.47
CA ALA A 110 -16.27 -7.73 51.82
C ALA A 110 -16.18 -6.20 51.73
N ARG A 111 -15.61 -5.54 52.75
CA ARG A 111 -15.31 -4.10 52.74
C ARG A 111 -14.19 -3.75 51.77
N PHE A 112 -13.13 -4.57 51.74
CA PHE A 112 -12.05 -4.43 50.77
C PHE A 112 -12.52 -4.68 49.33
N GLY A 113 -13.37 -5.67 49.09
CA GLY A 113 -13.99 -5.93 47.79
C GLY A 113 -14.89 -4.79 47.30
N ARG A 114 -15.68 -4.17 48.19
CA ARG A 114 -16.46 -2.96 47.88
C ARG A 114 -15.59 -1.72 47.62
N ALA A 115 -14.51 -1.56 48.38
CA ALA A 115 -13.55 -0.47 48.15
C ALA A 115 -12.77 -0.66 46.84
N LEU A 116 -12.31 -1.88 46.55
CA LEU A 116 -11.63 -2.24 45.31
C LEU A 116 -12.55 -2.11 44.09
N SER A 117 -13.79 -2.62 44.15
CA SER A 117 -14.73 -2.45 43.03
C SER A 117 -15.09 -0.98 42.79
N GLY A 118 -15.22 -0.17 43.85
CA GLY A 118 -15.37 1.28 43.76
C GLY A 118 -14.16 1.96 43.12
N PHE A 119 -12.95 1.56 43.53
CA PHE A 119 -11.68 2.01 42.95
C PHE A 119 -11.55 1.62 41.48
N PHE A 120 -11.80 0.36 41.10
CA PHE A 120 -11.75 -0.11 39.72
C PHE A 120 -12.81 0.55 38.83
N ARG A 121 -13.99 0.87 39.38
CA ARG A 121 -15.04 1.59 38.64
C ARG A 121 -14.68 3.06 38.42
N ALA A 122 -14.09 3.71 39.41
CA ALA A 122 -13.57 5.08 39.29
C ALA A 122 -12.35 5.13 38.36
N PHE A 123 -11.41 4.20 38.53
CA PHE A 123 -10.24 4.01 37.69
C PHE A 123 -10.64 3.71 36.24
N GLY A 124 -11.63 2.84 36.00
CA GLY A 124 -12.15 2.55 34.67
C GLY A 124 -12.76 3.77 33.99
N LYS A 125 -13.50 4.62 34.73
CA LYS A 125 -14.02 5.90 34.19
C LYS A 125 -12.90 6.88 33.87
N MET A 126 -11.90 7.00 34.74
CA MET A 126 -10.72 7.86 34.53
C MET A 126 -9.90 7.38 33.32
N MET A 127 -9.61 6.08 33.24
CA MET A 127 -8.90 5.48 32.10
C MET A 127 -9.68 5.63 30.80
N SER A 128 -11.00 5.42 30.81
CA SER A 128 -11.84 5.65 29.63
C SER A 128 -11.80 7.11 29.17
N ALA A 129 -11.75 8.08 30.08
CA ALA A 129 -11.59 9.49 29.75
C ALA A 129 -10.21 9.78 29.13
N ILE A 130 -9.13 9.21 29.68
CA ILE A 130 -7.78 9.34 29.12
C ILE A 130 -7.70 8.73 27.72
N PHE A 131 -8.19 7.50 27.54
CA PHE A 131 -8.25 6.86 26.22
C PHE A 131 -9.10 7.64 25.22
N ARG A 132 -10.17 8.30 25.69
CA ARG A 132 -11.00 9.17 24.85
C ARG A 132 -10.23 10.40 24.37
N VAL A 133 -9.48 11.06 25.25
CA VAL A 133 -8.63 12.20 24.89
C VAL A 133 -7.55 11.78 23.92
N ILE A 134 -6.87 10.66 24.17
CA ILE A 134 -5.85 10.11 23.26
C ILE A 134 -6.46 9.78 21.89
N ALA A 135 -7.63 9.13 21.85
CA ALA A 135 -8.33 8.83 20.61
C ALA A 135 -8.69 10.09 19.83
N ILE A 136 -9.14 11.16 20.49
CA ILE A 136 -9.44 12.44 19.83
C ILE A 136 -8.16 13.07 19.25
N ILE A 137 -7.05 13.07 20.00
CA ILE A 137 -5.76 13.61 19.53
C ILE A 137 -5.25 12.83 18.32
N LEU A 138 -5.23 11.50 18.41
CA LEU A 138 -4.83 10.63 17.28
C LEU A 138 -5.79 10.78 16.10
N GLY A 139 -7.08 10.93 16.38
CA GLY A 139 -8.08 11.15 15.34
C GLY A 139 -7.86 12.46 14.61
N ALA A 140 -7.60 13.55 15.33
CA ALA A 140 -7.28 14.85 14.75
C ALA A 140 -5.98 14.79 13.94
N LEU A 141 -4.95 14.10 14.44
CA LEU A 141 -3.70 13.88 13.73
C LEU A 141 -3.92 13.13 12.41
N PHE A 142 -4.61 11.99 12.43
CA PHE A 142 -4.89 11.22 11.21
C PHE A 142 -5.75 12.00 10.23
N THR A 143 -6.80 12.68 10.68
CA THR A 143 -7.63 13.51 9.81
C THR A 143 -6.80 14.63 9.17
N LEU A 144 -6.00 15.36 9.95
CA LEU A 144 -5.16 16.44 9.44
C LEU A 144 -4.12 15.93 8.44
N THR A 145 -3.35 14.90 8.80
CA THR A 145 -2.34 14.30 7.91
C THR A 145 -2.97 13.75 6.64
N GLY A 146 -4.10 13.05 6.74
CA GLY A 146 -4.81 12.52 5.58
C GLY A 146 -5.30 13.62 4.65
N PHE A 147 -5.84 14.72 5.18
CA PHE A 147 -6.25 15.88 4.37
C PHE A 147 -5.06 16.58 3.71
N ILE A 148 -3.95 16.78 4.43
CA ILE A 148 -2.73 17.38 3.88
C ILE A 148 -2.21 16.51 2.73
N LEU A 149 -2.04 15.21 2.94
CA LEU A 149 -1.54 14.30 1.91
C LEU A 149 -2.49 14.23 0.70
N LEU A 150 -3.81 14.22 0.92
CA LEU A 150 -4.79 14.22 -0.16
C LEU A 150 -4.70 15.50 -0.98
N PHE A 151 -4.63 16.64 -0.30
CA PHE A 151 -4.52 17.95 -0.93
C PHE A 151 -3.22 18.07 -1.74
N THR A 152 -2.09 17.65 -1.17
CA THR A 152 -0.81 17.59 -1.86
C THR A 152 -0.88 16.69 -3.09
N PHE A 153 -1.46 15.49 -2.98
CA PHE A 153 -1.59 14.57 -4.11
C PHE A 153 -2.45 15.17 -5.24
N VAL A 154 -3.57 15.82 -4.91
CA VAL A 154 -4.44 16.47 -5.91
C VAL A 154 -3.72 17.65 -6.57
N ILE A 155 -2.97 18.46 -5.81
CA ILE A 155 -2.14 19.53 -6.36
C ILE A 155 -1.12 18.98 -7.35
N LEU A 156 -0.38 17.95 -6.96
CA LEU A 156 0.64 17.32 -7.81
C LEU A 156 0.06 16.59 -9.02
N LEU A 157 -1.24 16.26 -9.04
CA LEU A 157 -1.84 15.61 -10.21
C LEU A 157 -2.39 16.65 -11.19
N PHE A 158 -3.11 17.67 -10.67
CA PHE A 158 -3.88 18.59 -11.51
C PHE A 158 -3.25 19.97 -11.70
N PHE A 159 -2.31 20.37 -10.84
CA PHE A 159 -1.77 21.74 -10.81
C PHE A 159 -0.27 21.83 -11.14
N ASN A 160 0.35 20.77 -11.68
CA ASN A 160 1.75 20.78 -12.14
C ASN A 160 2.04 21.84 -13.23
N HIS A 161 1.02 22.34 -13.91
CA HIS A 161 1.16 23.38 -14.94
C HIS A 161 0.96 24.81 -14.42
N VAL A 162 0.73 25.01 -13.11
CA VAL A 162 0.58 26.36 -12.57
C VAL A 162 1.95 27.03 -12.50
N PRO A 163 2.17 28.21 -13.12
CA PRO A 163 3.47 28.88 -13.17
C PRO A 163 4.11 29.14 -11.80
N PHE A 164 3.29 29.25 -10.76
CA PHE A 164 3.75 29.41 -9.38
C PHE A 164 4.64 28.24 -8.92
N PHE A 165 4.29 26.99 -9.21
CA PHE A 165 5.09 25.83 -8.78
C PHE A 165 6.42 25.75 -9.53
N ALA A 166 6.42 26.02 -10.83
CA ALA A 166 7.64 26.07 -11.64
C ALA A 166 8.61 27.19 -11.20
N SER A 167 8.12 28.25 -10.54
CA SER A 167 8.96 29.33 -10.00
C SER A 167 9.59 29.04 -8.63
N VAL A 168 9.07 28.02 -7.93
CA VAL A 168 9.52 27.67 -6.56
C VAL A 168 10.35 26.38 -6.57
N MET A 169 10.14 25.49 -7.54
CA MET A 169 10.97 24.32 -7.81
C MET A 169 11.33 24.34 -9.29
N GLU A 170 12.63 24.28 -9.61
CA GLU A 170 13.06 23.88 -10.95
C GLU A 170 12.63 22.41 -11.13
N PRO A 171 11.71 22.12 -12.06
CA PRO A 171 11.20 20.78 -12.19
C PRO A 171 12.28 19.89 -12.84
N GLU A 172 12.76 18.88 -12.11
CA GLU A 172 13.61 17.81 -12.65
C GLU A 172 12.91 17.09 -13.82
N MET A 173 11.57 17.08 -13.86
CA MET A 173 10.81 16.48 -14.96
C MET A 173 9.76 17.43 -15.49
N THR A 174 9.70 17.57 -16.82
CA THR A 174 8.63 18.30 -17.51
C THR A 174 7.70 17.33 -18.24
N ASN A 175 6.40 17.60 -18.18
CA ASN A 175 5.34 16.80 -18.82
C ASN A 175 5.42 15.29 -18.48
N VAL A 176 5.35 14.98 -17.19
CA VAL A 176 5.39 13.60 -16.64
C VAL A 176 4.42 12.63 -17.33
N HIS A 177 3.26 13.10 -17.79
CA HIS A 177 2.33 12.27 -18.55
C HIS A 177 2.94 11.77 -19.87
N ASP A 178 3.63 12.63 -20.61
CA ASP A 178 4.28 12.27 -21.87
C ASP A 178 5.50 11.36 -21.61
N LEU A 179 6.28 11.61 -20.55
CA LEU A 179 7.35 10.71 -20.11
C LEU A 179 6.82 9.30 -19.80
N LEU A 180 5.73 9.19 -19.04
CA LEU A 180 5.09 7.91 -18.77
C LEU A 180 4.63 7.23 -20.07
N GLY A 181 4.15 7.98 -21.05
CA GLY A 181 3.78 7.45 -22.37
C GLY A 181 4.96 6.92 -23.17
N ILE A 182 6.12 7.56 -23.06
CA ILE A 182 7.38 7.13 -23.68
C ILE A 182 7.90 5.84 -23.02
N VAL A 183 7.75 5.71 -21.70
CA VAL A 183 8.27 4.56 -20.92
C VAL A 183 7.33 3.35 -20.91
N LEU A 184 6.02 3.56 -20.74
CA LEU A 184 5.05 2.48 -20.49
C LEU A 184 4.16 2.17 -21.70
N ASN A 185 4.37 2.84 -22.83
CA ASN A 185 3.42 2.97 -23.95
C ASN A 185 2.22 3.86 -23.61
N SER A 186 1.87 4.76 -24.54
CA SER A 186 0.77 5.73 -24.41
C SER A 186 -0.59 5.13 -24.02
N GLN A 187 -0.91 3.92 -24.47
CA GLN A 187 -2.20 3.26 -24.19
C GLN A 187 -2.33 2.80 -22.73
N THR A 188 -1.20 2.55 -22.04
CA THR A 188 -1.20 2.03 -20.67
C THR A 188 -1.17 3.14 -19.61
N VAL A 189 -0.83 4.37 -20.00
CA VAL A 189 -0.69 5.52 -19.10
C VAL A 189 -1.96 5.75 -18.29
N TRP A 190 -3.12 5.83 -18.94
CA TRP A 190 -4.39 6.07 -18.26
C TRP A 190 -4.77 4.97 -17.25
N PRO A 191 -4.73 3.67 -17.62
CA PRO A 191 -4.90 2.59 -16.65
C PRO A 191 -3.95 2.70 -15.45
N VAL A 192 -2.66 2.99 -15.68
CA VAL A 192 -1.67 3.14 -14.60
C VAL A 192 -2.00 4.32 -13.69
N ILE A 193 -2.34 5.49 -14.25
CA ILE A 193 -2.73 6.69 -13.48
C ILE A 193 -3.98 6.41 -12.63
N ILE A 194 -5.00 5.77 -13.20
CA ILE A 194 -6.24 5.45 -12.49
C ILE A 194 -5.96 4.47 -11.35
N LEU A 195 -5.21 3.41 -11.59
CA LEU A 195 -4.87 2.42 -10.57
C LEU A 195 -3.98 3.04 -9.48
N ALA A 196 -3.00 3.86 -9.83
CA ALA A 196 -2.17 4.59 -8.88
C ALA A 196 -2.99 5.57 -8.03
N ALA A 197 -3.98 6.24 -8.62
CA ALA A 197 -4.92 7.09 -7.90
C ALA A 197 -5.77 6.26 -6.92
N LEU A 198 -6.30 5.09 -7.32
CA LEU A 198 -7.06 4.22 -6.40
C LEU A 198 -6.19 3.69 -5.25
N VAL A 199 -4.96 3.27 -5.56
CA VAL A 199 -4.01 2.74 -4.56
C VAL A 199 -3.60 3.80 -3.55
N THR A 200 -3.53 5.07 -3.97
CA THR A 200 -3.16 6.20 -3.09
C THR A 200 -4.37 6.78 -2.37
N LEU A 201 -5.45 7.10 -3.09
CA LEU A 201 -6.59 7.83 -2.53
C LEU A 201 -7.44 7.00 -1.57
N LEU A 202 -7.61 5.69 -1.81
CA LEU A 202 -8.46 4.86 -0.95
C LEU A 202 -7.89 4.70 0.47
N PRO A 203 -6.59 4.41 0.68
CA PRO A 203 -6.00 4.41 2.03
C PRO A 203 -6.04 5.76 2.70
N LEU A 204 -5.81 6.86 1.95
CA LEU A 204 -5.91 8.21 2.50
C LEU A 204 -7.33 8.51 2.98
N ALA A 205 -8.34 8.17 2.18
CA ALA A 205 -9.75 8.30 2.57
C ALA A 205 -10.06 7.42 3.80
N GLY A 206 -9.52 6.20 3.86
CA GLY A 206 -9.63 5.31 5.01
C GLY A 206 -8.98 5.88 6.28
N LEU A 207 -7.83 6.54 6.15
CA LEU A 207 -7.12 7.19 7.25
C LEU A 207 -7.88 8.43 7.77
N ILE A 208 -8.44 9.24 6.87
CA ILE A 208 -9.33 10.36 7.25
C ILE A 208 -10.57 9.82 7.97
N TRP A 209 -11.21 8.79 7.43
CA TRP A 209 -12.39 8.16 8.02
C TRP A 209 -12.10 7.56 9.40
N LEU A 210 -10.95 6.90 9.55
CA LEU A 210 -10.47 6.40 10.84
C LEU A 210 -10.31 7.54 11.86
N GLY A 211 -9.74 8.67 11.43
CA GLY A 211 -9.60 9.84 12.30
C GLY A 211 -10.93 10.42 12.76
N ILE A 212 -11.89 10.60 11.84
CA ILE A 212 -13.26 11.04 12.14
C ILE A 212 -13.95 10.07 13.11
N LYS A 213 -13.80 8.76 12.88
CA LYS A 213 -14.38 7.73 13.74
C LYS A 213 -13.86 7.83 15.18
N LEU A 214 -12.56 8.08 15.36
CA LEU A 214 -11.95 8.26 16.68
C LEU A 214 -12.45 9.54 17.37
N ILE A 215 -12.55 10.67 16.65
CA ILE A 215 -13.05 11.95 17.19
C ILE A 215 -14.50 11.81 17.66
N PHE A 216 -15.38 11.30 16.82
CA PHE A 216 -16.83 11.30 17.09
C PHE A 216 -17.35 10.05 17.81
N ASN A 217 -16.49 9.06 18.09
CA ASN A 217 -16.88 7.77 18.69
C ASN A 217 -17.98 7.05 17.89
N ILE A 218 -17.93 7.14 16.56
CA ILE A 218 -18.99 6.61 15.70
C ILE A 218 -18.92 5.09 15.71
N LYS A 219 -20.02 4.44 16.10
CA LYS A 219 -20.16 2.99 15.98
C LYS A 219 -20.42 2.62 14.53
N GLU A 220 -19.65 1.67 14.02
CA GLU A 220 -19.63 1.30 12.62
C GLU A 220 -20.88 0.51 12.24
N ARG A 221 -21.72 1.07 11.37
CA ARG A 221 -23.00 0.47 10.95
C ARG A 221 -22.89 -0.39 9.70
N PHE A 222 -21.90 -0.14 8.84
CA PHE A 222 -21.75 -0.75 7.51
C PHE A 222 -20.36 -1.37 7.31
N ARG A 223 -20.06 -2.46 8.05
CA ARG A 223 -18.77 -3.18 7.92
C ARG A 223 -18.51 -3.67 6.49
N VAL A 224 -19.57 -3.98 5.74
CA VAL A 224 -19.48 -4.44 4.35
C VAL A 224 -18.81 -3.41 3.44
N MET A 225 -19.16 -2.12 3.55
CA MET A 225 -18.58 -1.06 2.73
C MET A 225 -17.05 -0.96 2.90
N SER A 226 -16.58 -1.02 4.15
CA SER A 226 -15.14 -0.99 4.44
C SER A 226 -14.40 -2.20 3.86
N ILE A 227 -15.01 -3.39 3.92
CA ILE A 227 -14.44 -4.61 3.33
C ILE A 227 -14.41 -4.48 1.80
N THR A 228 -15.48 -4.00 1.17
CA THR A 228 -15.55 -3.82 -0.29
C THR A 228 -14.48 -2.86 -0.78
N LEU A 229 -14.31 -1.69 -0.13
CA LEU A 229 -13.26 -0.73 -0.48
C LEU A 229 -11.85 -1.32 -0.30
N PHE A 230 -11.64 -2.11 0.75
CA PHE A 230 -10.37 -2.79 0.98
C PHE A 230 -10.05 -3.83 -0.10
N VAL A 231 -11.05 -4.62 -0.52
CA VAL A 231 -10.90 -5.58 -1.63
C VAL A 231 -10.61 -4.86 -2.95
N ILE A 232 -11.30 -3.76 -3.25
CA ILE A 232 -11.04 -2.93 -4.43
C ILE A 232 -9.61 -2.38 -4.39
N TRP A 233 -9.15 -1.91 -3.23
CA TRP A 233 -7.80 -1.39 -3.07
C TRP A 233 -6.74 -2.48 -3.32
N ILE A 234 -6.90 -3.68 -2.74
CA ILE A 234 -5.99 -4.81 -3.00
C ILE A 234 -5.99 -5.18 -4.49
N ALA A 235 -7.17 -5.29 -5.10
CA ALA A 235 -7.29 -5.61 -6.52
C ALA A 235 -6.58 -4.57 -7.39
N SER A 236 -6.73 -3.27 -7.05
CA SER A 236 -6.05 -2.17 -7.75
C SER A 236 -4.54 -2.23 -7.59
N LEU A 237 -4.06 -2.55 -6.38
CA LEU A 237 -2.63 -2.71 -6.10
C LEU A 237 -2.03 -3.88 -6.89
N CYS A 238 -2.70 -5.03 -6.91
CA CYS A 238 -2.27 -6.19 -7.68
C CYS A 238 -2.28 -5.90 -9.18
N ALA A 239 -3.34 -5.29 -9.70
CA ALA A 239 -3.43 -4.92 -11.12
C ALA A 239 -2.32 -3.94 -11.52
N LEU A 240 -2.07 -2.92 -10.70
CA LEU A 240 -0.98 -1.96 -10.93
C LEU A 240 0.38 -2.65 -10.95
N ALA A 241 0.64 -3.53 -9.97
CA ALA A 241 1.89 -4.28 -9.88
C ALA A 241 2.12 -5.16 -11.12
N VAL A 242 1.09 -5.86 -11.59
CA VAL A 242 1.18 -6.71 -12.80
C VAL A 242 1.44 -5.85 -14.03
N ILE A 243 0.69 -4.77 -14.24
CA ILE A 243 0.86 -3.89 -15.41
C ILE A 243 2.28 -3.31 -15.42
N LEU A 244 2.74 -2.74 -14.31
CA LEU A 244 4.08 -2.18 -14.21
C LEU A 244 5.15 -3.25 -14.40
N SER A 245 4.99 -4.43 -13.83
CA SER A 245 5.96 -5.52 -14.00
C SER A 245 6.08 -5.96 -15.47
N LEU A 246 4.97 -6.01 -16.21
CA LEU A 246 4.99 -6.37 -17.63
C LEU A 246 5.65 -5.28 -18.46
N GLN A 247 5.27 -4.02 -18.26
CA GLN A 247 5.81 -2.89 -19.02
C GLN A 247 7.30 -2.67 -18.73
N LEU A 248 7.70 -2.71 -17.46
CA LEU A 248 9.09 -2.50 -17.07
C LEU A 248 10.00 -3.70 -17.39
N SER A 249 9.45 -4.87 -17.70
CA SER A 249 10.26 -6.04 -18.09
C SER A 249 11.04 -5.83 -19.40
N ILE A 250 10.60 -4.91 -20.26
CA ILE A 250 11.32 -4.54 -21.50
C ILE A 250 12.71 -3.98 -21.18
N TYR A 251 12.89 -3.38 -20.01
CA TYR A 251 14.15 -2.76 -19.59
C TYR A 251 15.11 -3.73 -18.90
N ALA A 252 14.84 -5.04 -18.96
CA ALA A 252 15.65 -6.06 -18.27
C ALA A 252 17.02 -6.29 -18.93
N ASN A 253 17.12 -6.23 -20.26
CA ASN A 253 18.37 -6.40 -20.99
C ASN A 253 18.62 -5.18 -21.87
N THR A 254 19.88 -4.76 -21.95
CA THR A 254 20.34 -3.64 -22.78
C THR A 254 21.42 -4.15 -23.71
N GLU A 255 21.30 -3.84 -25.00
CA GLU A 255 22.31 -4.18 -25.99
C GLU A 255 22.58 -2.98 -26.91
N SER A 256 23.73 -3.02 -27.58
CA SER A 256 24.22 -1.87 -28.34
C SER A 256 24.65 -2.17 -29.78
N ALA A 257 24.67 -1.14 -30.62
CA ALA A 257 25.20 -1.16 -31.97
C ALA A 257 26.27 -0.06 -32.11
N GLU A 258 27.53 -0.47 -31.96
CA GLU A 258 28.70 0.42 -31.98
C GLU A 258 29.23 0.68 -33.40
N GLN A 259 29.61 1.92 -33.66
CA GLN A 259 30.46 2.30 -34.78
C GLN A 259 31.68 3.04 -34.25
N ARG A 260 32.87 2.55 -34.57
CA ARG A 260 34.12 3.11 -34.06
C ARG A 260 35.11 3.40 -35.18
N ILE A 261 35.79 4.54 -35.07
CA ILE A 261 36.95 4.89 -35.90
C ILE A 261 38.14 5.26 -35.02
N THR A 262 39.34 5.00 -35.54
CA THR A 262 40.60 5.45 -34.93
C THR A 262 41.11 6.67 -35.68
N LEU A 263 41.61 7.67 -34.93
CA LEU A 263 42.20 8.89 -35.44
C LEU A 263 43.72 8.73 -35.51
N GLU A 264 44.24 8.45 -36.71
CA GLU A 264 45.68 8.30 -36.98
C GLU A 264 46.13 9.20 -38.14
N PRO A 265 46.86 10.30 -37.89
CA PRO A 265 47.15 10.89 -36.57
C PRO A 265 45.93 11.59 -35.96
N ALA A 266 45.90 11.72 -34.64
CA ALA A 266 44.90 12.54 -33.98
C ALA A 266 45.12 14.04 -34.30
N PRO A 267 44.05 14.82 -34.55
CA PRO A 267 44.19 16.24 -34.82
C PRO A 267 44.57 16.98 -33.52
N GLY A 268 45.41 18.02 -33.63
CA GLY A 268 45.76 18.86 -32.46
C GLY A 268 44.61 19.76 -31.99
N THR A 269 43.61 19.98 -32.85
CA THR A 269 42.36 20.65 -32.50
C THR A 269 41.21 19.89 -33.16
N ILE A 270 40.16 19.59 -32.42
CA ILE A 270 38.93 19.01 -32.95
C ILE A 270 37.80 20.03 -32.87
N TRP A 271 37.09 20.19 -33.98
CA TRP A 271 35.90 21.02 -34.07
C TRP A 271 34.65 20.15 -33.97
N ILE A 272 33.67 20.57 -33.18
CA ILE A 272 32.38 19.91 -33.09
C ILE A 272 31.35 20.79 -33.78
N ALA A 273 30.66 20.22 -34.77
CA ALA A 273 29.70 20.90 -35.63
C ALA A 273 28.38 20.11 -35.71
N PRO A 274 27.21 20.75 -35.78
CA PRO A 274 25.96 20.03 -35.89
C PRO A 274 25.69 19.71 -37.36
N MET A 275 25.20 18.50 -37.65
CA MET A 275 24.64 18.14 -38.96
C MET A 275 23.16 18.51 -39.02
N LYS A 276 22.40 18.07 -38.02
CA LYS A 276 21.02 18.48 -37.76
C LYS A 276 20.95 19.15 -36.40
N LYS A 277 20.27 20.28 -36.33
CA LYS A 277 20.09 21.03 -35.08
C LYS A 277 18.79 20.66 -34.40
N GLN A 278 18.80 20.62 -33.07
CA GLN A 278 17.61 20.44 -32.25
C GLN A 278 16.59 21.57 -32.47
N SER A 279 17.06 22.79 -32.76
CA SER A 279 16.21 23.94 -33.08
C SER A 279 15.33 23.75 -34.31
N ASP A 280 15.70 22.82 -35.19
CA ASP A 280 15.02 22.59 -36.45
C ASP A 280 13.96 21.48 -36.35
N ILE A 281 13.83 20.85 -35.18
CA ILE A 281 12.81 19.83 -34.93
C ILE A 281 11.43 20.49 -34.90
N THR A 282 10.51 19.98 -35.72
CA THR A 282 9.08 20.30 -35.62
C THR A 282 8.44 19.29 -34.66
N TYR A 283 7.80 19.76 -33.59
CA TYR A 283 7.17 18.90 -32.59
C TYR A 283 5.88 19.51 -32.05
N ASP A 284 4.95 18.64 -31.64
CA ASP A 284 3.68 19.04 -31.02
C ASP A 284 3.78 19.04 -29.50
N ARG A 285 4.56 18.10 -28.94
CA ARG A 285 4.75 17.94 -27.51
C ARG A 285 6.23 17.79 -27.17
N TYR A 286 6.56 18.19 -25.96
CA TYR A 286 7.90 18.16 -25.39
C TYR A 286 7.84 17.54 -24.01
N ALA A 287 8.83 16.75 -23.64
CA ALA A 287 8.98 16.23 -22.29
C ALA A 287 10.47 16.14 -21.94
N SER A 288 10.82 16.23 -20.67
CA SER A 288 12.21 16.10 -20.25
C SER A 288 12.31 15.46 -18.87
N ALA A 289 13.38 14.70 -18.66
CA ALA A 289 13.82 14.26 -17.35
C ALA A 289 15.30 14.67 -17.21
N ASP A 290 15.57 15.54 -16.24
CA ASP A 290 16.79 16.32 -16.14
C ASP A 290 17.12 17.01 -17.47
N ASP A 291 18.35 16.87 -17.96
CA ASP A 291 18.81 17.41 -19.23
C ASP A 291 18.43 16.54 -20.45
N PHE A 292 17.88 15.35 -20.22
CA PHE A 292 17.46 14.44 -21.27
C PHE A 292 16.09 14.86 -21.80
N ARG A 293 16.05 15.27 -23.07
CA ARG A 293 14.88 15.87 -23.71
C ARG A 293 14.27 14.94 -24.74
N PHE A 294 12.95 14.95 -24.81
CA PHE A 294 12.14 14.25 -25.78
C PHE A 294 11.27 15.25 -26.54
N PHE A 295 11.22 15.09 -27.87
CA PHE A 295 10.36 15.87 -28.76
C PHE A 295 9.47 14.91 -29.53
N ILE A 296 8.16 15.13 -29.45
CA ILE A 296 7.15 14.23 -30.04
C ILE A 296 6.46 14.99 -31.17
N ASP A 297 6.62 14.48 -32.39
CA ASP A 297 5.86 14.89 -33.58
C ASP A 297 4.72 13.89 -33.78
N ALA A 298 3.52 14.28 -33.36
CA ALA A 298 2.33 13.44 -33.46
C ALA A 298 1.79 13.37 -34.89
N GLY A 299 2.12 14.35 -35.74
CA GLY A 299 1.74 14.36 -37.15
C GLY A 299 2.43 13.27 -37.96
N ASN A 300 3.72 13.05 -37.70
CA ASN A 300 4.54 12.05 -38.39
C ASN A 300 4.80 10.79 -37.55
N ASP A 301 4.27 10.72 -36.33
CA ASP A 301 4.52 9.66 -35.35
C ASP A 301 6.03 9.46 -35.09
N MET A 302 6.76 10.56 -34.98
CA MET A 302 8.21 10.56 -34.77
C MET A 302 8.56 10.94 -33.34
N LEU A 303 9.51 10.21 -32.76
CA LEU A 303 10.14 10.56 -31.48
C LEU A 303 11.59 10.95 -31.73
N TYR A 304 11.95 12.13 -31.22
CA TYR A 304 13.32 12.63 -31.18
C TYR A 304 13.78 12.74 -29.73
N ALA A 305 15.05 12.46 -29.48
CA ALA A 305 15.60 12.52 -28.14
C ALA A 305 17.06 13.01 -28.12
N SER A 306 17.46 13.58 -26.99
CA SER A 306 18.84 14.04 -26.75
C SER A 306 19.86 12.93 -26.94
N VAL A 307 21.10 13.33 -27.26
CA VAL A 307 22.27 12.44 -27.33
C VAL A 307 23.21 12.77 -26.18
N ASP A 308 24.09 11.83 -25.84
CA ASP A 308 25.06 11.98 -24.76
C ASP A 308 26.46 12.04 -25.38
N LEU A 309 27.09 13.20 -25.33
CA LEU A 309 28.47 13.41 -25.80
C LEU A 309 29.42 13.39 -24.62
N ASP A 310 30.32 12.41 -24.59
CA ASP A 310 31.44 12.33 -23.65
C ASP A 310 32.76 12.52 -24.39
N ILE A 311 33.62 13.37 -23.85
CA ILE A 311 34.94 13.64 -24.41
C ILE A 311 35.98 13.45 -23.31
N ASN A 312 36.85 12.45 -23.49
CA ASN A 312 37.84 12.06 -22.50
C ASN A 312 39.26 12.08 -23.09
N GLY A 313 40.25 12.30 -22.23
CA GLY A 313 41.66 12.24 -22.59
C GLY A 313 42.23 10.83 -22.58
N ASN A 314 43.32 10.62 -23.32
CA ASN A 314 44.14 9.42 -23.21
C ASN A 314 45.64 9.70 -23.35
N ASP A 315 46.44 8.78 -22.81
CA ASP A 315 47.91 8.86 -22.78
C ASP A 315 48.58 8.14 -23.97
N ASN A 316 47.81 7.41 -24.78
CA ASN A 316 48.33 6.49 -25.79
C ASN A 316 48.64 7.19 -27.13
N GLY A 317 48.40 8.49 -27.24
CA GLY A 317 48.73 9.30 -28.42
C GLY A 317 47.84 9.05 -29.65
N THR A 318 46.85 8.15 -29.56
CA THR A 318 45.89 7.85 -30.62
C THR A 318 44.50 8.30 -30.19
N GLY A 319 43.75 8.95 -31.08
CA GLY A 319 42.36 9.31 -30.79
C GLY A 319 41.40 8.22 -31.26
N HIS A 320 40.22 8.13 -30.67
CA HIS A 320 39.13 7.34 -31.23
C HIS A 320 37.79 8.01 -31.02
N ILE A 321 36.89 7.78 -31.97
CA ILE A 321 35.50 8.22 -31.88
C ILE A 321 34.66 6.95 -31.92
N SER A 322 33.85 6.74 -30.89
CA SER A 322 32.85 5.68 -30.85
C SER A 322 31.46 6.27 -30.74
N VAL A 323 30.54 5.72 -31.50
CA VAL A 323 29.12 6.07 -31.46
C VAL A 323 28.37 4.78 -31.17
N GLU A 324 27.83 4.71 -29.96
CA GLU A 324 27.12 3.55 -29.44
C GLU A 324 25.63 3.87 -29.36
N ARG A 325 24.83 3.16 -30.17
CA ARG A 325 23.36 3.18 -30.03
C ARG A 325 22.96 2.06 -29.10
N LYS A 326 22.24 2.36 -28.03
CA LYS A 326 21.71 1.39 -27.06
C LYS A 326 20.21 1.29 -27.19
N ALA A 327 19.66 0.13 -26.86
CA ALA A 327 18.23 -0.06 -26.64
C ALA A 327 17.98 -1.28 -25.74
N CYS A 328 16.81 -1.33 -25.13
CA CYS A 328 16.40 -2.43 -24.25
C CYS A 328 15.40 -3.39 -24.91
N SER A 329 15.37 -4.62 -24.41
CA SER A 329 14.25 -5.56 -24.57
C SER A 329 14.32 -6.67 -23.51
N ASN A 330 13.30 -7.55 -23.49
CA ASN A 330 13.30 -8.78 -22.71
C ASN A 330 14.25 -9.88 -23.27
N SER A 331 14.94 -9.61 -24.39
CA SER A 331 15.88 -10.51 -25.04
C SER A 331 17.04 -9.74 -25.69
N ASP A 332 18.27 -10.22 -25.53
CA ASP A 332 19.48 -9.62 -26.11
C ASP A 332 19.38 -9.45 -27.64
N ARG A 333 18.82 -10.45 -28.34
CA ARG A 333 18.67 -10.40 -29.80
C ARG A 333 17.76 -9.25 -30.22
N GLU A 334 16.62 -9.10 -29.55
CA GLU A 334 15.66 -8.04 -29.85
C GLU A 334 16.18 -6.67 -29.41
N ALA A 335 16.86 -6.59 -28.26
CA ALA A 335 17.52 -5.37 -27.80
C ALA A 335 18.54 -4.87 -28.82
N ARG A 336 19.38 -5.77 -29.37
CA ARG A 336 20.33 -5.42 -30.44
C ARG A 336 19.66 -5.06 -31.76
N GLU A 337 18.53 -5.68 -32.10
CA GLU A 337 17.72 -5.28 -33.25
C GLU A 337 17.11 -3.88 -33.05
N ASN A 338 16.63 -3.56 -31.85
CA ASN A 338 16.12 -2.24 -31.49
C ASN A 338 17.22 -1.17 -31.54
N ALA A 339 18.41 -1.47 -31.00
CA ALA A 339 19.57 -0.57 -31.04
C ALA A 339 19.96 -0.19 -32.48
N ARG A 340 19.80 -1.13 -33.44
CA ARG A 340 20.05 -0.87 -34.86
C ARG A 340 18.97 -0.02 -35.55
N LYS A 341 17.75 0.06 -34.98
CA LYS A 341 16.67 0.90 -35.50
C LYS A 341 16.86 2.37 -35.12
N VAL A 342 17.64 2.66 -34.07
CA VAL A 342 17.98 4.02 -33.66
C VAL A 342 18.72 4.74 -34.79
N ARG A 343 18.12 5.82 -35.29
CA ARG A 343 18.67 6.62 -36.39
C ARG A 343 19.48 7.78 -35.84
N TYR A 344 20.77 7.72 -36.08
CA TYR A 344 21.73 8.75 -35.68
C TYR A 344 22.83 8.82 -36.73
N ASP A 345 23.03 10.01 -37.30
CA ASP A 345 24.05 10.25 -38.32
C ASP A 345 25.21 11.05 -37.73
N TRP A 346 26.43 10.70 -38.14
CA TRP A 346 27.64 11.43 -37.77
C TRP A 346 28.68 11.30 -38.88
N LYS A 347 29.65 12.22 -38.91
CA LYS A 347 30.75 12.21 -39.87
C LYS A 347 31.99 12.88 -39.29
N PHE A 348 33.14 12.26 -39.48
CA PHE A 348 34.43 12.90 -39.23
C PHE A 348 35.12 13.28 -40.54
N SER A 349 35.53 14.54 -40.70
CA SER A 349 36.22 15.01 -41.90
C SER A 349 37.21 16.12 -41.60
N GLY A 350 38.49 15.87 -41.92
CA GLY A 350 39.58 16.78 -41.58
C GLY A 350 39.82 16.79 -40.07
N ASP A 351 39.52 17.92 -39.44
CA ASP A 351 39.59 18.16 -37.99
C ASP A 351 38.19 18.36 -37.36
N THR A 352 37.12 18.19 -38.14
CA THR A 352 35.76 18.48 -37.71
C THR A 352 34.95 17.19 -37.55
N LEU A 353 34.39 17.01 -36.36
CA LEU A 353 33.40 16.01 -36.01
C LEU A 353 32.00 16.63 -36.16
N TYR A 354 31.28 16.14 -37.16
CA TYR A 354 29.91 16.48 -37.44
C TYR A 354 28.97 15.48 -36.74
N LEU A 355 28.10 15.96 -35.87
CA LEU A 355 27.17 15.17 -35.06
C LEU A 355 25.74 15.66 -35.29
N ASP A 356 24.76 14.77 -35.34
CA ASP A 356 23.36 15.19 -35.12
C ASP A 356 23.19 15.59 -33.64
N GLU A 357 22.45 16.66 -33.34
CA GLU A 357 22.20 17.07 -31.94
C GLU A 357 21.16 16.19 -31.23
N TYR A 358 20.52 15.29 -31.96
CA TYR A 358 19.46 14.40 -31.47
C TYR A 358 19.49 13.10 -32.27
N PHE A 359 18.93 12.02 -31.71
CA PHE A 359 18.59 10.83 -32.47
C PHE A 359 17.08 10.75 -32.72
N SER A 360 16.69 9.93 -33.69
CA SER A 360 15.28 9.70 -34.01
C SER A 360 14.94 8.23 -34.07
N LEU A 361 13.67 7.92 -33.78
CA LEU A 361 13.12 6.59 -33.89
C LEU A 361 12.14 6.51 -35.07
N PRO A 362 12.11 5.38 -35.82
CA PRO A 362 11.13 5.20 -36.89
C PRO A 362 9.67 5.29 -36.38
N PRO A 363 8.72 5.67 -37.25
CA PRO A 363 7.31 5.68 -36.88
C PRO A 363 6.82 4.33 -36.35
N GLY A 364 5.99 4.35 -35.31
CA GLY A 364 5.46 3.17 -34.63
C GLY A 364 6.47 2.41 -33.78
N THR A 365 7.68 2.93 -33.55
CA THR A 365 8.64 2.30 -32.64
C THR A 365 8.62 2.96 -31.26
N GLU A 366 8.62 2.11 -30.22
CA GLU A 366 8.69 2.56 -28.83
C GLU A 366 10.12 2.95 -28.45
N TRP A 367 10.26 3.84 -27.48
CA TRP A 367 11.57 4.31 -27.04
C TRP A 367 12.43 3.19 -26.45
N ASN A 368 11.86 2.29 -25.66
CA ASN A 368 12.54 1.11 -25.10
C ASN A 368 13.92 1.39 -24.50
N GLY A 369 14.11 2.54 -23.87
CA GLY A 369 15.40 2.91 -23.26
C GLY A 369 16.49 3.20 -24.30
N SER A 370 16.10 3.64 -25.50
CA SER A 370 17.07 3.96 -26.55
C SER A 370 17.90 5.17 -26.17
N ILE A 371 19.22 5.06 -26.28
CA ILE A 371 20.17 6.13 -25.98
C ILE A 371 21.26 6.10 -27.07
N VAL A 372 21.85 7.26 -27.35
CA VAL A 372 23.02 7.37 -28.21
C VAL A 372 24.15 8.00 -27.42
N ASP A 373 25.17 7.20 -27.16
CA ASP A 373 26.39 7.62 -26.48
C ASP A 373 27.48 7.87 -27.52
N ILE A 374 28.10 9.04 -27.44
CA ILE A 374 29.16 9.47 -28.36
C ILE A 374 30.41 9.65 -27.51
N ASP A 375 31.32 8.68 -27.58
CA ASP A 375 32.58 8.69 -26.86
C ASP A 375 33.71 9.19 -27.76
N VAL A 376 34.28 10.34 -27.42
CA VAL A 376 35.41 10.93 -28.13
C VAL A 376 36.63 10.89 -27.22
N SER A 377 37.54 9.96 -27.49
CA SER A 377 38.81 9.88 -26.76
C SER A 377 39.92 10.56 -27.54
N LEU A 378 40.58 11.53 -26.93
CA LEU A 378 41.57 12.39 -27.57
C LEU A 378 42.91 12.35 -26.81
N PRO A 379 44.05 12.47 -27.49
CA PRO A 379 45.33 12.55 -26.81
C PRO A 379 45.48 13.80 -25.93
N GLU A 380 46.35 13.70 -24.94
CA GLU A 380 46.80 14.82 -24.12
C GLU A 380 47.19 16.06 -24.94
N GLY A 381 46.71 17.22 -24.49
CA GLY A 381 46.95 18.51 -25.13
C GLY A 381 46.07 18.84 -26.34
N THR A 382 45.17 17.95 -26.77
CA THR A 382 44.20 18.22 -27.85
C THR A 382 43.24 19.32 -27.44
N VAL A 383 43.01 20.29 -28.33
CA VAL A 383 42.05 21.39 -28.11
C VAL A 383 40.68 21.02 -28.68
N ILE A 384 39.61 21.18 -27.91
CA ILE A 384 38.23 20.93 -28.32
C ILE A 384 37.56 22.29 -28.52
N ARG A 385 36.90 22.48 -29.65
CA ARG A 385 36.13 23.70 -29.95
C ARG A 385 34.77 23.33 -30.52
N PHE A 386 33.74 24.06 -30.11
CA PHE A 386 32.43 23.99 -30.74
C PHE A 386 32.33 25.12 -31.77
N VAL A 387 31.72 24.84 -32.92
CA VAL A 387 31.45 25.90 -33.91
C VAL A 387 30.51 26.94 -33.28
N PRO A 388 30.68 28.25 -33.55
CA PRO A 388 29.84 29.29 -32.96
C PRO A 388 28.35 29.03 -33.14
N GLY A 389 27.58 29.19 -32.06
CA GLY A 389 26.13 28.97 -32.05
C GLY A 389 25.68 27.55 -31.72
N ILE A 390 26.60 26.63 -31.39
CA ILE A 390 26.27 25.37 -30.73
C ILE A 390 26.37 25.57 -29.22
N LEU A 391 25.40 25.04 -28.50
CA LEU A 391 25.45 24.94 -27.04
C LEU A 391 25.83 23.50 -26.67
N PRO A 392 26.95 23.27 -25.98
CA PRO A 392 27.38 21.91 -25.60
C PRO A 392 26.34 21.16 -24.75
N GLU A 393 25.56 21.89 -23.95
CA GLU A 393 24.42 21.40 -23.18
C GLU A 393 23.33 20.73 -24.03
N ILE A 394 23.28 21.02 -25.33
CA ILE A 394 22.30 20.39 -26.22
C ILE A 394 22.57 18.88 -26.33
N MET A 395 23.85 18.50 -26.38
CA MET A 395 24.31 17.11 -26.47
C MET A 395 24.75 16.57 -25.10
N GLN A 396 24.25 17.16 -24.01
CA GLN A 396 24.57 16.77 -22.63
C GLN A 396 26.07 16.70 -22.34
N PHE A 397 26.88 17.52 -23.01
CA PHE A 397 28.30 17.60 -22.72
C PHE A 397 28.51 18.32 -21.39
N ARG A 398 28.61 17.54 -20.31
CA ARG A 398 28.73 18.04 -18.94
C ARG A 398 30.18 18.44 -18.64
N THR A 399 30.54 19.67 -18.98
CA THR A 399 31.76 20.29 -18.44
C THR A 399 31.40 21.40 -17.45
N TYR A 400 32.24 21.57 -16.43
CA TYR A 400 31.98 22.45 -15.28
C TYR A 400 31.93 23.96 -15.59
N ALA A 401 31.86 24.39 -16.86
CA ALA A 401 31.93 25.80 -17.25
C ALA A 401 30.96 26.14 -18.40
N HIS A 402 29.80 26.72 -18.06
CA HIS A 402 28.73 27.12 -18.99
C HIS A 402 29.13 28.24 -19.98
N GLU A 403 30.22 28.98 -19.74
CA GLU A 403 30.64 30.11 -20.59
C GLU A 403 31.89 29.81 -21.44
N THR A 404 32.47 28.62 -21.31
CA THR A 404 33.68 28.25 -22.03
C THR A 404 33.34 27.80 -23.45
N THR A 405 34.10 28.27 -24.44
CA THR A 405 33.92 27.88 -25.86
C THR A 405 35.01 26.95 -26.39
N ALA A 406 36.06 26.74 -25.59
CA ALA A 406 37.18 25.88 -25.92
C ALA A 406 37.72 25.17 -24.68
N TRP A 407 38.00 23.89 -24.83
CA TRP A 407 38.62 23.06 -23.80
C TRP A 407 39.94 22.52 -24.31
N LYS A 408 40.80 22.10 -23.41
CA LYS A 408 42.02 21.36 -23.71
C LYS A 408 42.03 20.10 -22.87
N ILE A 409 42.37 18.98 -23.49
CA ILE A 409 42.61 17.75 -22.75
C ILE A 409 43.84 17.96 -21.87
N LYS A 410 43.64 17.78 -20.57
CA LYS A 410 44.66 17.85 -19.53
C LYS A 410 44.31 16.87 -18.41
N ASP A 411 45.29 16.07 -17.99
CA ASP A 411 45.15 15.07 -16.94
C ASP A 411 44.00 14.07 -17.20
N GLY A 412 43.76 13.73 -18.47
CA GLY A 412 42.71 12.82 -18.90
C GLY A 412 41.31 13.43 -19.08
N TYR A 413 41.13 14.73 -18.84
CA TYR A 413 39.82 15.39 -18.89
C TYR A 413 39.83 16.69 -19.70
N PRO A 414 38.67 17.12 -20.25
CA PRO A 414 38.54 18.43 -20.89
C PRO A 414 38.54 19.54 -19.83
N CYS A 415 39.62 20.32 -19.76
CA CYS A 415 39.72 21.51 -18.92
C CYS A 415 39.46 22.78 -19.75
N PRO A 416 38.78 23.80 -19.21
CA PRO A 416 38.64 25.09 -19.88
C PRO A 416 39.99 25.64 -20.36
N LEU A 417 40.04 26.17 -21.59
CA LEU A 417 41.28 26.73 -22.15
C LEU A 417 41.69 28.06 -21.49
N ASP A 418 40.76 28.72 -20.80
CA ASP A 418 40.94 30.04 -20.16
C ASP A 418 41.50 29.96 -18.71
N ASP A 419 41.87 28.77 -18.22
CA ASP A 419 42.51 28.52 -16.90
C ASP A 419 44.03 28.26 -16.96
#